data_AF-A0A0G1V163-F1
#
_entry.id   AF-A0A0G1V163-F1
#
_cell.length_a   1.000
_cell.length_b   1.000
_cell.length_c   1.000
_cell.angle_alpha   90.00
_cell.angle_beta   90.00
_cell.angle_gamma   90.00
#
_symmetry.space_group_name_H-M   'P 1'
#
loop_
_entity.id
_entity.type
_entity.pdbx_description
1 polymer ?
#
loop_
_entity_poly.entity_id
_entity_poly.type
_entity_poly.pdbx_seq_one_letter_code
_entity_poly.pdbx_strand_id
1 'polypeptide(L)' 'MDNLSDVIIIGSGPAGLAAALYTARAGLKTLVATGSRKRFGRVSEREFWKRGG' A
#
# COMPACT_ATOMS: atom_id res chain seq x y z
N MET A 1 -5.42 -6.48 -27.16
CA MET A 1 -5.41 -7.29 -25.92
C MET A 1 -5.48 -6.31 -24.79
N ASP A 2 -6.70 -6.04 -24.36
CA ASP A 2 -7.02 -5.00 -23.42
C ASP A 2 -6.59 -5.50 -22.05
N ASN A 3 -5.54 -4.91 -21.48
CA ASN A 3 -5.00 -5.27 -20.16
C ASN A 3 -5.93 -4.77 -19.05
N LEU A 4 -7.24 -4.94 -19.24
CA LEU A 4 -8.27 -4.51 -18.32
C LEU A 4 -8.17 -5.38 -17.08
N SER A 5 -7.83 -4.74 -15.98
CA SER A 5 -7.89 -5.35 -14.65
C SER A 5 -9.25 -5.00 -14.09
N ASP A 6 -10.02 -6.00 -13.65
CA ASP A 6 -11.33 -5.79 -13.04
C ASP A 6 -11.23 -4.95 -11.76
N VAL A 7 -10.06 -5.02 -11.10
CA VAL A 7 -9.79 -4.28 -9.87
C VAL A 7 -8.37 -3.68 -9.90
N ILE A 8 -8.27 -2.40 -9.59
CA ILE A 8 -6.99 -1.69 -9.42
C ILE A 8 -6.88 -1.24 -7.96
N ILE A 9 -5.80 -1.64 -7.29
CA ILE A 9 -5.52 -1.32 -5.88
C ILE A 9 -4.31 -0.39 -5.83
N ILE A 10 -4.46 0.76 -5.15
CA ILE A 10 -3.41 1.77 -5.03
C ILE A 10 -2.83 1.75 -3.61
N GLY A 11 -1.61 1.22 -3.48
CA GLY A 11 -0.82 1.18 -2.24
C GLY A 11 -0.45 -0.23 -1.76
N SER A 12 0.80 -0.42 -1.30
CA SER A 12 1.35 -1.69 -0.77
C SER A 12 1.29 -1.81 0.75
N GLY A 13 0.44 -1.00 1.41
CA GLY A 13 0.22 -1.12 2.84
C GLY A 13 -0.53 -2.42 3.20
N PRO A 14 -0.69 -2.71 4.50
CA PRO A 14 -1.44 -3.88 4.96
C PRO A 14 -2.89 -3.90 4.43
N ALA A 15 -3.53 -2.73 4.31
CA ALA A 15 -4.87 -2.60 3.73
C ALA A 15 -4.91 -2.93 2.22
N GLY A 16 -3.91 -2.51 1.45
CA GLY A 16 -3.84 -2.77 0.00
C GLY A 16 -3.55 -4.24 -0.31
N LEU A 17 -2.65 -4.86 0.45
CA LEU A 17 -2.38 -6.30 0.33
C LEU A 17 -3.57 -7.15 0.77
N ALA A 18 -4.29 -6.75 1.82
CA ALA A 18 -5.52 -7.42 2.24
C ALA A 18 -6.59 -7.37 1.13
N ALA A 19 -6.83 -6.20 0.54
CA ALA A 19 -7.76 -6.05 -0.57
C ALA A 19 -7.36 -6.93 -1.77
N ALA A 20 -6.07 -6.99 -2.11
CA ALA A 20 -5.57 -7.79 -3.22
C ALA A 20 -5.79 -9.30 -3.00
N LEU A 21 -5.64 -9.75 -1.75
CA LEU A 21 -5.89 -11.14 -1.39
C LEU A 21 -7.36 -11.52 -1.54
N TYR A 22 -8.29 -10.64 -1.14
CA TYR A 22 -9.72 -10.90 -1.28
C TYR A 22 -10.18 -10.88 -2.74
N THR A 23 -9.67 -9.95 -3.53
CA THR A 23 -10.03 -9.85 -4.96
C THR A 23 -9.43 -11.01 -5.77
N ALA A 24 -8.21 -11.46 -5.43
CA ALA A 24 -7.62 -12.67 -6.01
C ALA A 24 -8.42 -13.93 -5.65
N ARG A 25 -8.91 -14.04 -4.40
CA ARG A 25 -9.78 -15.16 -3.97
C ARG A 25 -11.14 -15.16 -4.64
N ALA A 26 -11.66 -13.99 -4.98
CA ALA A 26 -12.87 -13.84 -5.77
C ALA A 26 -12.66 -14.16 -7.27
N GLY A 27 -11.45 -14.50 -7.69
CA GLY A 27 -11.12 -14.83 -9.09
C GLY A 27 -10.99 -13.61 -10.01
N LEU A 28 -10.89 -12.40 -9.47
CA LEU A 28 -10.83 -11.17 -10.24
C LEU A 28 -9.41 -10.84 -10.69
N LYS A 29 -9.28 -10.28 -11.90
CA LYS A 29 -7.99 -9.83 -12.43
C LYS A 29 -7.57 -8.55 -11.72
N THR A 30 -6.72 -8.72 -10.71
CA THR A 30 -6.32 -7.65 -9.78
C THR A 30 -4.96 -7.09 -10.13
N LEU A 31 -4.82 -5.76 -10.18
CA LEU A 31 -3.54 -5.08 -10.37
C LEU A 31 -3.25 -4.18 -9.17
N VAL A 32 -2.12 -4.41 -8.51
CA VAL A 32 -1.68 -3.62 -7.34
C VAL A 32 -0.60 -2.64 -7.79
N ALA A 33 -0.95 -1.36 -7.81
CA ALA A 33 -0.03 -0.27 -8.12
C ALA A 33 0.44 0.39 -6.82
N THR A 34 1.75 0.46 -6.62
CA THR A 34 2.33 1.15 -5.47
C THR A 34 3.14 2.34 -5.96
N GLY A 35 2.76 3.53 -5.51
CA GLY A 35 3.62 4.70 -5.69
C GLY A 35 4.92 4.49 -4.93
N SER A 36 6.05 4.93 -5.50
CA SER A 36 7.36 4.97 -4.84
C SER A 36 7.37 5.95 -3.66
N ARG A 37 6.51 5.74 -2.67
CA ARG A 37 6.47 6.55 -1.46
C ARG A 37 7.65 6.11 -0.63
N LYS A 38 8.68 6.97 -0.65
CA LYS A 38 9.86 6.90 0.22
C LYS A 38 9.39 6.46 1.60
N ARG A 39 9.97 5.34 2.05
CA ARG A 39 10.11 4.87 3.43
C ARG A 39 9.21 5.65 4.40
N PHE A 40 8.15 5.01 4.90
CA PHE A 40 7.41 5.42 6.11
C PHE A 40 8.38 6.21 6.97
N GLY A 41 8.16 7.53 7.04
CA GLY A 41 9.13 8.46 7.60
C GLY A 41 9.59 7.84 8.90
N ARG A 42 10.90 7.55 9.00
CA ARG A 42 11.46 7.26 10.30
C ARG A 42 11.25 8.54 11.07
N VAL A 43 10.15 8.63 11.81
CA VAL A 43 10.15 9.41 13.03
C VAL A 43 11.17 8.68 13.86
N SER A 44 12.42 9.12 13.75
CA SER A 44 13.47 8.60 14.59
C SER A 44 13.01 8.94 16.01
N GLU A 45 13.00 7.97 16.90
CA GLU A 45 12.62 8.15 18.31
C GLU A 45 13.36 9.33 18.97
N ARG A 46 14.54 9.67 18.42
CA ARG A 46 15.36 10.84 18.79
C ARG A 46 14.73 12.21 18.47
N GLU A 47 13.71 12.30 17.63
CA GLU A 47 13.00 13.57 17.36
C GLU A 47 11.82 13.81 18.31
N PHE A 48 11.27 12.76 18.92
CA PHE A 48 10.13 12.87 19.83
C PHE A 48 10.52 13.56 21.14
N TRP A 49 11.70 13.22 21.68
CA TRP A 49 12.21 13.82 22.92
C TRP A 49 12.70 15.27 22.78
N LYS A 50 12.94 15.76 21.55
CA LYS A 50 13.43 17.14 21.32
C LYS A 50 12.34 18.22 21.36
N ARG A 51 11.06 17.85 21.37
CA ARG A 51 9.92 18.79 21.35
C ARG A 51 9.27 19.01 22.72
N GLY A 52 9.72 18.31 23.76
CA GLY A 52 9.20 18.43 25.12
C GLY A 52 10.11 19.23 26.06
N GLY A 53 10.76 20.27 25.56
CA GLY A 53 11.45 21.28 26.38
C GLY A 53 10.51 22.43 26.70
#